data_AF-A0A8H2VNJ2-F1
#
_entry.id   AF-A0A8H2VNJ2-F1
#
_cell.length_a   1.000
_cell.length_b   1.000
_cell.length_c   1.000
_cell.angle_alpha   90.00
_cell.angle_beta   90.00
_cell.angle_gamma   90.00
#
_symmetry.space_group_name_H-M   'P 1'
#
loop_
_entity.id
_entity.type
_entity.pdbx_description
1 polymer ?
#
loop_
_entity_poly.entity_id
_entity_poly.type
_entity_poly.pdbx_seq_one_letter_code
_entity_poly.pdbx_strand_id
1 'polypeptide(L)'
;MSNSERPLIKGPPRPPRSNPLTLSYSQPARSRNEVSVCARGDSIKVVEFNGLATPQPFLDPSIMQKRAQLEREWKVNQEMVGREKPETSQAEASSTS
;
A
#
# COMPACT_ATOMS: atom_id res chain seq x y z
N MET A 1 -45.94 -6.17 -28.32
CA MET A 1 -44.95 -5.86 -27.26
C MET A 1 -43.78 -6.82 -27.45
N SER A 2 -42.61 -6.31 -27.83
CA SER A 2 -41.42 -7.13 -28.09
C SER A 2 -40.66 -7.33 -26.77
N ASN A 3 -40.79 -8.52 -26.18
CA ASN A 3 -40.08 -8.89 -24.96
C ASN A 3 -38.56 -8.88 -25.22
N SER A 4 -37.85 -7.99 -24.55
CA SER A 4 -36.41 -7.73 -24.73
C SER A 4 -35.52 -8.56 -23.80
N GLU A 5 -35.99 -9.74 -23.38
CA GLU A 5 -35.25 -10.57 -22.44
C GLU A 5 -34.17 -11.40 -23.16
N ARG A 6 -32.92 -11.28 -22.70
CA ARG A 6 -31.82 -12.10 -23.21
C ARG A 6 -32.04 -13.55 -22.74
N PRO A 7 -32.03 -14.54 -23.65
CA PRO A 7 -32.23 -15.93 -23.26
C PRO A 7 -31.12 -16.41 -22.33
N LEU A 8 -31.48 -17.16 -21.29
CA LEU A 8 -30.54 -17.77 -20.37
C LEU A 8 -29.67 -18.80 -21.10
N ILE A 9 -28.35 -18.70 -20.93
CA ILE A 9 -27.40 -19.67 -21.48
C ILE A 9 -27.47 -20.93 -20.63
N LYS A 10 -28.00 -22.01 -21.20
CA LYS A 10 -28.04 -23.34 -20.55
C LYS A 10 -26.73 -24.10 -20.82
N GLY A 11 -26.24 -24.80 -19.80
CA GLY A 11 -25.06 -25.67 -19.89
C GLY A 11 -24.03 -25.40 -18.77
N PRO A 12 -22.95 -26.19 -18.72
CA PRO A 12 -21.87 -25.98 -17.76
C PRO A 12 -21.26 -24.57 -17.90
N PRO A 13 -20.78 -23.97 -16.81
CA PRO A 13 -20.15 -22.66 -16.86
C PRO A 13 -18.98 -22.67 -17.84
N ARG A 14 -18.99 -21.71 -18.77
CA ARG A 14 -17.89 -21.53 -19.72
C ARG A 14 -16.81 -20.66 -19.10
N PRO A 15 -15.52 -20.92 -19.40
CA PRO A 15 -14.46 -20.02 -19.01
C PRO A 15 -14.68 -18.63 -19.65
N PRO A 16 -14.23 -17.56 -18.98
CA PRO A 16 -14.30 -16.21 -19.52
C PRO A 16 -13.59 -16.13 -20.87
N ARG A 17 -14.15 -15.37 -21.81
CA ARG A 17 -13.52 -15.11 -23.11
C ARG A 17 -12.35 -14.14 -22.93
N SER A 18 -11.19 -14.48 -23.49
CA SER A 18 -10.07 -13.55 -23.58
C SER A 18 -10.47 -12.35 -24.44
N ASN A 19 -10.48 -11.16 -23.85
CA ASN A 19 -10.73 -9.92 -24.58
C ASN A 19 -9.38 -9.24 -24.87
N PRO A 20 -8.99 -9.10 -26.15
CA PRO A 20 -7.69 -8.53 -26.53
C PRO A 20 -7.56 -7.04 -26.22
N LEU A 21 -8.68 -6.36 -25.93
CA LEU A 21 -8.72 -4.94 -25.56
C LEU A 21 -8.78 -4.73 -24.04
N THR A 22 -8.78 -5.79 -23.24
CA THR A 22 -8.77 -5.65 -21.78
C THR A 22 -7.40 -5.16 -21.33
N LEU A 23 -7.35 -3.90 -20.89
CA LEU A 23 -6.24 -3.35 -20.12
C LEU A 23 -6.11 -4.16 -18.83
N SER A 24 -5.10 -5.02 -18.76
CA SER A 24 -4.73 -5.67 -17.52
C SER A 24 -4.09 -4.64 -16.59
N TYR A 25 -4.55 -4.57 -15.34
CA TYR A 25 -3.88 -3.80 -14.29
C TYR A 25 -2.53 -4.39 -13.87
N SER A 26 -2.19 -5.59 -14.37
CA SER A 26 -0.89 -6.20 -14.11
C SER A 26 0.22 -5.47 -14.88
N GLN A 27 1.17 -4.89 -14.15
CA GLN A 27 2.41 -4.42 -14.76
C GLN A 27 3.26 -5.63 -15.16
N PRO A 28 3.68 -5.77 -16.43
CA PRO A 28 4.58 -6.85 -16.82
C PRO A 28 5.94 -6.68 -16.15
N ALA A 29 6.59 -7.80 -15.85
CA ALA A 29 7.96 -7.80 -15.38
C ALA A 29 8.87 -7.14 -16.42
N ARG A 30 9.71 -6.21 -15.98
CA ARG A 30 10.69 -5.49 -16.78
C ARG A 30 11.83 -6.39 -17.24
N SER A 31 12.08 -7.53 -16.59
CA SER A 31 13.06 -8.52 -17.04
C SER A 31 12.73 -9.95 -16.63
N ARG A 32 13.30 -10.94 -17.33
CA ARG A 32 13.11 -12.39 -17.09
C ARG A 32 13.52 -12.85 -15.68
N ASN A 33 14.39 -12.10 -15.00
CA ASN A 33 14.91 -12.42 -13.66
C ASN A 33 14.57 -11.33 -12.64
N GLU A 34 13.54 -10.51 -12.87
CA GLU A 34 13.17 -9.45 -11.94
C GLU A 34 12.62 -10.04 -10.64
N VAL A 35 13.46 -10.08 -9.60
CA VAL A 35 13.07 -10.36 -8.21
C VAL A 35 13.08 -9.04 -7.47
N SER A 36 11.91 -8.51 -7.11
CA SER A 36 11.79 -7.26 -6.38
C SER A 36 11.80 -7.51 -4.87
N VAL A 37 12.92 -7.17 -4.22
CA VAL A 37 12.96 -6.95 -2.77
C VAL A 37 13.55 -5.57 -2.56
N CYS A 38 12.70 -4.57 -2.33
CA CYS A 38 13.17 -3.22 -2.03
C CYS A 38 13.35 -3.09 -0.51
N ALA A 39 14.46 -3.61 0.01
CA ALA A 39 14.90 -3.36 1.37
C ALA A 39 16.12 -2.43 1.32
N ARG A 40 15.89 -1.11 1.25
CA ARG A 40 16.93 -0.12 1.51
C ARG A 40 16.70 0.46 2.90
N GLY A 41 17.67 0.22 3.79
CA GLY A 41 17.72 0.81 5.13
C GLY A 41 17.13 -0.09 6.21
N ASP A 42 18.02 -0.54 7.09
CA ASP A 42 17.79 -1.35 8.29
C ASP A 42 17.11 -2.71 8.08
N SER A 43 17.46 -3.68 8.93
CA SER A 43 16.87 -5.02 8.92
C SER A 43 15.36 -4.91 9.00
N ILE A 44 14.67 -5.03 7.87
CA ILE A 44 13.21 -5.00 7.81
C ILE A 44 12.76 -6.22 8.62
N LYS A 45 12.08 -5.97 9.75
CA LYS A 45 11.44 -7.02 10.54
C LYS A 45 10.31 -7.59 9.68
N VAL A 46 10.63 -8.64 8.92
CA VAL A 46 9.62 -9.38 8.16
C VAL A 46 8.84 -10.21 9.17
N VAL A 47 7.57 -9.87 9.36
CA VAL A 47 6.63 -10.72 10.11
C VAL A 47 6.11 -11.76 9.12
N GLU A 48 6.61 -12.99 9.23
CA GLU A 48 6.12 -14.10 8.43
C GLU A 48 4.66 -14.40 8.80
N PHE A 49 3.75 -14.20 7.85
CA PHE A 49 2.33 -14.47 8.05
C PHE A 49 2.01 -15.89 7.60
N ASN A 50 1.75 -16.78 8.56
CA ASN A 50 1.30 -18.14 8.25
C ASN A 50 -0.18 -18.12 7.83
N GLY A 51 -0.45 -18.30 6.54
CA GLY A 51 -1.82 -18.34 6.00
C GLY A 51 -2.68 -19.54 6.46
N LEU A 52 -2.07 -20.53 7.11
CA LEU A 52 -2.77 -21.65 7.76
C LEU A 52 -3.06 -21.36 9.25
N ALA A 53 -2.51 -20.29 9.82
CA ALA A 53 -2.80 -19.91 11.19
C ALA A 53 -4.22 -19.35 11.28
N THR A 54 -5.01 -19.87 12.22
CA THR A 54 -6.31 -19.30 12.54
C THR A 54 -6.09 -17.88 13.07
N PRO A 55 -6.70 -16.84 12.45
CA PRO A 55 -6.54 -15.48 12.94
C PRO A 55 -7.11 -15.42 14.36
N GLN A 56 -6.24 -15.12 15.34
CA GLN A 56 -6.70 -14.91 16.71
C GLN A 56 -7.41 -13.55 16.76
N PRO A 57 -8.72 -13.51 17.05
CA PRO A 57 -9.39 -12.25 17.29
C PRO A 57 -8.74 -11.57 18.50
N PHE A 58 -8.75 -10.24 18.51
CA PHE A 58 -8.22 -9.48 19.64
C PHE A 58 -8.94 -9.90 20.91
N LEU A 59 -8.17 -10.32 21.92
CA LEU A 59 -8.70 -10.67 23.23
C LEU A 59 -9.33 -9.45 23.95
N ASP A 60 -8.94 -8.24 23.55
CA ASP A 60 -9.46 -6.98 24.07
C ASP A 60 -10.06 -6.14 22.92
N PRO A 61 -11.38 -5.86 22.94
CA PRO A 61 -12.05 -5.07 21.90
C PRO A 61 -11.53 -3.62 21.80
N SER A 62 -10.83 -3.10 22.81
CA SER A 62 -10.25 -1.75 22.80
C SER A 62 -8.96 -1.62 21.97
N ILE A 63 -8.37 -2.74 21.52
CA ILE A 63 -7.09 -2.72 20.77
C ILE A 63 -7.16 -1.86 19.50
N MET A 64 -8.29 -1.87 18.80
CA MET A 64 -8.45 -1.04 17.59
C MET A 64 -8.40 0.46 17.93
N GLN A 65 -9.05 0.87 19.03
CA GLN A 65 -9.07 2.26 19.47
C GLN A 65 -7.67 2.72 19.89
N LYS A 66 -6.95 1.89 20.65
CA LYS A 66 -5.57 2.16 21.08
C LYS A 66 -4.62 2.32 19.88
N ARG A 67 -4.74 1.47 18.86
CA ARG A 67 -3.95 1.59 17.62
C ARG A 67 -4.24 2.90 16.87
N ALA A 68 -5.51 3.26 16.72
CA ALA A 68 -5.91 4.49 16.06
C ALA A 68 -5.44 5.76 16.82
N GLN A 69 -5.34 5.69 18.14
CA GLN A 69 -4.74 6.77 18.94
C GLN A 69 -3.23 6.84 18.71
N LEU A 70 -2.53 5.71 18.79
CA LEU A 70 -1.08 5.65 18.62
C LEU A 70 -0.62 6.11 17.22
N GLU A 71 -1.38 5.79 16.18
CA GLU A 71 -1.11 6.26 14.82
C GLU A 71 -1.24 7.79 14.68
N ARG A 72 -2.24 8.40 15.35
CA ARG A 72 -2.37 9.87 15.40
C ARG A 72 -1.19 10.52 16.11
N GLU A 73 -0.80 9.99 17.27
CA GLU A 73 0.35 10.49 18.03
C GLU A 73 1.66 10.36 17.24
N TRP A 74 1.87 9.21 16.58
CA TRP A 74 3.01 8.99 15.70
C TRP A 74 3.08 10.03 14.57
N LYS A 75 1.95 10.33 13.94
CA LYS A 75 1.86 11.31 12.85
C LYS A 75 2.18 12.73 13.33
N VAL A 76 1.70 13.13 14.50
CA VAL A 76 2.01 14.43 15.12
C VAL A 76 3.51 14.54 15.43
N ASN A 77 4.10 13.50 16.01
CA ASN A 77 5.52 13.49 16.33
C ASN A 77 6.41 13.57 15.07
N GLN A 78 6.03 12.91 13.97
CA GLN A 78 6.76 13.07 12.71
C GLN A 78 6.67 14.48 12.13
N GLU A 79 5.53 15.16 12.25
CA GLU A 79 5.39 16.55 11.80
C GLU A 79 6.26 17.50 12.63
N MET A 80 6.34 17.30 13.96
CA MET A 80 7.20 18.11 14.82
C MET A 80 8.69 17.92 14.50
N VAL A 81 9.15 16.67 14.33
CA VAL A 81 10.54 16.35 13.98
C VAL A 81 10.90 16.89 12.58
N GLY A 82 9.95 16.97 11.65
CA GLY A 82 10.15 17.56 10.32
C GLY A 82 10.38 19.08 10.33
N ARG A 83 9.89 19.80 11.34
CA ARG A 83 10.03 21.26 11.48
C ARG A 83 11.30 21.70 12.21
N GLU A 84 12.01 20.78 12.87
CA GLU A 84 13.21 21.10 13.66
C GLU A 84 14.54 20.96 12.88
N LYS A 85 14.54 20.73 11.56
CA LYS A 85 15.78 20.87 10.76
C LYS A 85 16.11 22.37 10.60
N PRO A 86 17.25 22.85 11.12
CA PRO A 86 17.60 24.26 11.07
C PRO A 86 18.21 24.61 9.70
N GLU A 87 17.60 25.53 8.97
CA GLU A 87 18.33 26.31 7.95
C GLU A 87 19.15 27.38 8.65
N THR A 88 20.30 26.99 9.18
CA THR A 88 21.41 27.92 9.39
C THR A 88 22.28 27.90 8.15
N SER A 89 22.07 28.85 7.23
CA SER A 89 23.08 29.26 6.25
C SER A 89 22.79 30.68 5.75
N GLN A 90 23.64 31.60 6.21
CA GLN A 90 24.06 32.84 5.56
C GLN A 90 23.08 34.02 5.47
N ALA A 91 23.08 34.81 6.55
CA ALA A 91 23.00 36.26 6.45
C ALA A 91 24.31 36.85 7.00
N GLU A 92 25.28 37.13 6.13
CA GLU A 92 26.27 38.19 6.37
C GLU A 92 26.55 38.90 5.04
N ALA A 93 26.01 40.11 4.94
CA ALA A 93 26.32 41.08 3.93
C ALA A 93 27.55 41.89 4.36
N SER A 94 28.28 42.38 3.37
CA SER A 94 29.00 43.67 3.34
C SER A 94 30.54 43.66 3.45
N SER A 95 31.13 44.09 2.33
CA SER A 95 32.10 45.19 2.21
C SER A 95 33.58 44.96 2.52
N THR A 96 34.37 44.81 1.45
CA THR A 96 35.73 45.36 1.22
C THR A 96 36.06 45.05 -0.25
N SER A 97 36.46 45.95 -1.16
CA SER A 97 37.00 47.32 -1.15
C SER A 97 36.57 48.06 -2.42
#